data_AF-A0A6J0M9V8-F1
#
_entry.id   AF-A0A6J0M9V8-F1
#
_cell.length_a   1.000
_cell.length_b   1.000
_cell.length_c   1.000
_cell.angle_alpha   90.00
_cell.angle_beta   90.00
_cell.angle_gamma   90.00
#
_symmetry.space_group_name_H-M   'P 1'
#
loop_
_entity.id
_entity.type
_entity.pdbx_description
1 polymer ?
#
loop_
_entity_poly.entity_id
_entity_poly.type
_entity_poly.pdbx_seq_one_letter_code
_entity_poly.pdbx_strand_id
1 'polypeptide(L)'
;MSFPEYFPSDASTPVCGLVLIQGWRRKMRVVCNPATGEFLTLPKVLLREKNLLAKDTEARDKIVGMYLGYDPMGKQFKVLCMTTTASPYEVRDNTHQVLTLGPGKRFWRPVERKFHFEENYIISNEICINGVLYFGDSSKIVCFNVGSEKFSFINTNREMRRC
;
A
#
# COMPACT_ATOMS: atom_id res chain seq x y z
N MET A 1 -10.67 -0.22 23.70
CA MET A 1 -9.38 0.26 23.15
C MET A 1 -9.56 1.74 22.86
N SER A 2 -8.68 2.60 23.37
CA SER A 2 -8.74 4.05 23.12
C SER A 2 -8.18 4.37 21.72
N PHE A 3 -8.75 5.39 21.08
CA PHE A 3 -8.20 5.96 19.86
C PHE A 3 -6.78 6.47 20.17
N PRO A 4 -5.78 6.28 19.28
CA PRO A 4 -4.42 6.73 19.56
C PRO A 4 -4.39 8.26 19.80
N GLU A 5 -3.93 8.70 20.97
CA GLU A 5 -3.88 10.13 21.39
C GLU A 5 -2.87 10.99 20.61
N TYR A 6 -2.36 10.53 19.45
CA TYR A 6 -1.37 11.26 18.68
C TYR A 6 -1.75 11.32 17.20
N PHE A 7 -1.85 12.54 16.68
CA PHE A 7 -2.19 12.84 15.29
C PHE A 7 -1.20 12.21 14.28
N PRO A 8 -1.68 11.48 13.27
CA PRO A 8 -0.82 10.88 12.26
C PRO A 8 -0.08 11.90 11.41
N SER A 9 1.10 11.52 10.92
CA SER A 9 1.89 12.35 10.01
C SER A 9 1.36 12.31 8.57
N ASP A 10 0.76 11.19 8.14
CA ASP A 10 0.18 11.02 6.81
C ASP A 10 -1.14 10.24 6.89
N ALA A 11 -2.18 10.78 6.27
CA ALA A 11 -3.49 10.16 6.10
C ALA A 11 -3.75 9.98 4.61
N SER A 12 -4.31 8.83 4.24
CA SER A 12 -4.70 8.59 2.85
C SER A 12 -5.86 9.49 2.43
N THR A 13 -6.10 9.60 1.12
CA THR A 13 -7.40 10.09 0.65
C THR A 13 -8.54 9.22 1.21
N PRO A 14 -9.68 9.81 1.60
CA PRO A 14 -10.81 9.04 2.10
C PRO A 14 -11.39 8.11 1.02
N VAL A 15 -11.68 6.87 1.39
CA VAL A 15 -12.34 5.89 0.53
C VAL A 15 -13.63 5.46 1.20
N CYS A 16 -14.76 5.82 0.60
CA CYS A 16 -16.10 5.54 1.14
C CYS A 16 -16.25 5.92 2.63
N GLY A 17 -15.66 7.06 3.02
CA GLY A 17 -15.69 7.57 4.39
C GLY A 17 -14.62 6.98 5.34
N LEU A 18 -13.84 5.98 4.91
CA LEU A 18 -12.73 5.45 5.69
C LEU A 18 -11.39 6.06 5.27
N VAL A 19 -10.47 6.19 6.22
CA VAL A 19 -9.13 6.74 5.99
C VAL A 19 -8.09 5.75 6.50
N LEU A 20 -7.04 5.52 5.70
CA LEU A 20 -5.86 4.81 6.15
C LEU A 20 -4.88 5.78 6.79
N ILE A 21 -4.52 5.48 8.03
CA ILE A 21 -3.58 6.23 8.83
C ILE A 21 -2.29 5.42 8.94
N GLN A 22 -1.20 6.02 8.47
CA GLN A 22 0.13 5.43 8.56
C GLN A 22 1.17 6.48 8.98
N GLY A 23 2.20 6.07 9.70
CA GLY A 23 3.29 6.96 10.09
C GLY A 23 4.63 6.30 9.83
N TRP A 24 5.54 7.03 9.17
CA TRP A 24 6.90 6.55 8.85
C TRP A 24 7.70 6.11 10.09
N ARG A 25 7.44 6.76 11.24
CA ARG A 25 8.07 6.43 12.54
C ARG A 25 7.29 5.41 13.38
N ARG A 26 6.09 4.99 12.93
CA ARG A 26 5.18 4.14 13.72
C ARG A 26 5.20 2.69 13.24
N LYS A 27 5.14 1.77 14.20
CA LYS A 27 4.85 0.34 13.94
C LYS A 27 3.36 0.06 13.73
N MET A 28 2.48 1.03 14.00
CA MET A 28 1.03 0.84 14.00
C MET A 28 0.40 1.53 12.80
N ARG A 29 -0.47 0.80 12.09
CA ARG A 29 -1.23 1.27 10.94
C ARG A 29 -2.69 0.94 11.18
N VAL A 30 -3.56 1.91 10.94
CA VAL A 30 -4.97 1.78 11.26
C VAL A 30 -5.82 2.29 10.11
N VAL A 31 -6.96 1.66 9.90
CA VAL A 31 -8.04 2.22 9.08
C VAL A 31 -9.07 2.77 10.04
N CYS A 32 -9.44 4.04 9.89
CA CYS A 32 -10.41 4.68 10.76
C CYS A 32 -11.64 5.17 10.00
N ASN A 33 -12.78 5.19 10.69
CA ASN A 33 -13.94 5.97 10.31
C ASN A 33 -13.91 7.25 11.16
N PRO A 34 -13.52 8.41 10.60
CA PRO A 34 -13.44 9.65 11.34
C PRO A 34 -14.80 10.15 11.84
N ALA A 35 -15.91 9.74 11.20
CA ALA A 35 -17.25 10.14 11.61
C ALA A 35 -17.74 9.37 12.86
N THR A 36 -17.33 8.12 13.04
CA THR A 36 -17.71 7.29 14.21
C THR A 36 -16.62 7.20 15.26
N GLY A 37 -15.38 7.59 14.93
CA GLY A 37 -14.20 7.39 15.77
C GLY A 37 -13.74 5.93 15.85
N GLU A 38 -14.42 5.01 15.16
CA GLU A 38 -14.03 3.61 15.11
C GLU A 38 -12.75 3.44 14.29
N PHE A 39 -11.92 2.48 14.71
CA PHE A 39 -10.68 2.18 14.01
C PHE A 39 -10.37 0.68 14.06
N LEU A 40 -9.66 0.24 13.03
CA LEU A 40 -9.18 -1.11 12.88
C LEU A 40 -7.66 -1.09 12.73
N THR A 41 -6.96 -1.70 13.68
CA THR A 41 -5.52 -1.93 13.58
C THR A 41 -5.22 -3.03 12.57
N LEU A 42 -4.34 -2.74 11.62
CA LEU A 42 -3.93 -3.72 10.61
C LEU A 42 -2.96 -4.75 11.22
N PRO A 43 -3.05 -6.04 10.82
CA PRO A 43 -2.09 -7.06 11.23
C PRO A 43 -0.68 -6.71 10.73
N LYS A 44 0.34 -7.23 11.40
CA LYS A 44 1.74 -7.09 10.96
C LYS A 44 1.91 -7.66 9.55
N VAL A 45 2.57 -6.91 8.68
CA VAL A 45 2.90 -7.36 7.33
C VAL A 45 3.96 -8.44 7.41
N LEU A 46 3.82 -9.48 6.59
CA LEU A 46 4.82 -10.52 6.46
C LEU A 46 5.99 -9.98 5.62
N LEU A 47 7.14 -9.80 6.25
CA LEU A 47 8.39 -9.37 5.62
C LEU A 47 9.42 -10.46 5.85
N ARG A 48 10.35 -10.70 4.91
CA ARG A 48 11.48 -11.62 5.15
C ARG A 48 12.26 -11.13 6.39
N GLU A 49 12.41 -12.01 7.38
CA GLU A 49 13.04 -11.67 8.65
C GLU A 49 14.55 -11.45 8.49
N LYS A 50 15.11 -10.65 9.40
CA LYS A 50 16.56 -10.57 9.59
C LYS A 50 17.05 -11.93 10.09
N ASN A 51 17.90 -12.62 9.35
CA ASN A 51 18.76 -13.59 10.00
C ASN A 51 19.66 -12.81 10.97
N LEU A 52 19.70 -13.17 12.26
CA LEU A 52 20.57 -12.53 13.26
C LEU A 52 22.07 -12.68 12.94
N LEU A 53 22.39 -13.55 11.96
CA LEU A 53 23.72 -13.83 11.44
C LEU A 53 24.00 -13.15 10.08
N ALA A 54 23.02 -12.40 9.54
CA ALA A 54 23.13 -11.75 8.24
C ALA A 54 24.09 -10.56 8.31
N LYS A 55 25.15 -10.61 7.49
CA LYS A 55 25.98 -9.42 7.20
C LYS A 55 25.10 -8.30 6.65
N ASP A 56 25.53 -7.04 6.78
CA ASP A 56 24.83 -5.84 6.27
C ASP A 56 24.54 -5.83 4.75
N THR A 57 24.92 -6.89 4.05
CA THR A 57 24.77 -7.12 2.61
C THR A 57 23.50 -7.93 2.25
N GLU A 58 22.75 -8.49 3.21
CA GLU A 58 21.54 -9.26 2.90
C GLU A 58 20.32 -8.40 2.55
N ALA A 59 19.53 -8.92 1.62
CA ALA A 59 18.35 -8.33 1.04
C ALA A 59 17.26 -8.08 2.11
N ARG A 60 16.91 -6.81 2.36
CA ARG A 60 15.87 -6.43 3.36
C ARG A 60 14.58 -5.98 2.69
N ASP A 61 13.47 -6.63 3.03
CA ASP A 61 12.14 -6.16 2.66
C ASP A 61 11.77 -4.90 3.44
N LYS A 62 11.32 -3.88 2.73
CA LYS A 62 10.85 -2.60 3.25
C LYS A 62 9.49 -2.31 2.66
N ILE A 63 8.63 -1.68 3.45
CA ILE A 63 7.32 -1.24 2.96
C ILE A 63 7.50 0.14 2.37
N VAL A 64 7.13 0.28 1.09
CA VAL A 64 7.26 1.55 0.36
C VAL A 64 5.96 2.33 0.33
N GLY A 65 4.81 1.67 0.52
CA GLY A 65 3.52 2.34 0.60
C GLY A 65 2.39 1.39 0.96
N MET A 66 1.33 1.95 1.53
CA MET A 66 0.05 1.27 1.70
C MET A 66 -1.09 2.14 1.19
N TYR A 67 -2.07 1.50 0.58
CA TYR A 67 -3.18 2.16 -0.11
C TYR A 67 -4.49 1.45 0.24
N LEU A 68 -5.46 2.21 0.75
CA LEU A 68 -6.81 1.71 1.02
C LEU A 68 -7.64 1.84 -0.24
N GLY A 69 -8.36 0.77 -0.60
CA GLY A 69 -9.33 0.76 -1.70
C GLY A 69 -10.61 0.05 -1.32
N TYR A 70 -11.65 0.27 -2.11
CA TYR A 70 -12.96 -0.36 -1.96
C TYR A 70 -13.33 -1.08 -3.24
N ASP A 71 -13.78 -2.33 -3.13
CA ASP A 71 -14.34 -3.12 -4.22
C ASP A 71 -15.87 -2.98 -4.19
N PRO A 72 -16.49 -2.23 -5.13
CA PRO A 72 -17.93 -2.03 -5.14
C PRO A 72 -18.73 -3.30 -5.44
N MET A 73 -18.15 -4.24 -6.19
CA MET A 73 -18.81 -5.50 -6.56
C MET A 73 -18.81 -6.47 -5.38
N GLY A 74 -17.66 -6.67 -4.75
CA GLY A 74 -17.51 -7.51 -3.56
C GLY A 74 -17.93 -6.83 -2.25
N LYS A 75 -18.26 -5.52 -2.29
CA LYS A 75 -18.65 -4.68 -1.15
C LYS A 75 -17.66 -4.77 0.03
N GLN A 76 -16.37 -4.74 -0.29
CA GLN A 76 -15.31 -4.99 0.70
C GLN A 76 -14.19 -3.98 0.55
N PHE A 77 -13.63 -3.56 1.68
CA PHE A 77 -12.41 -2.77 1.67
C PHE A 77 -11.20 -3.68 1.56
N LYS A 78 -10.16 -3.22 0.88
CA LYS A 78 -8.86 -3.89 0.85
C LYS A 78 -7.74 -2.88 1.03
N VAL A 79 -6.65 -3.32 1.64
CA VAL A 79 -5.42 -2.55 1.76
C VAL A 79 -4.36 -3.22 0.90
N LEU A 80 -3.85 -2.50 -0.10
CA LEU A 80 -2.66 -2.89 -0.85
C LEU A 80 -1.42 -2.44 -0.06
N CYS A 81 -0.47 -3.34 0.13
CA CYS A 81 0.84 -3.09 0.73
C CYS A 81 1.91 -3.36 -0.32
N MET A 82 2.63 -2.31 -0.67
CA MET A 82 3.76 -2.38 -1.60
C MET A 82 5.05 -2.56 -0.80
N THR A 83 5.77 -3.62 -1.10
CA THR A 83 7.07 -3.96 -0.52
C THR A 83 8.18 -3.85 -1.55
N THR A 84 9.37 -3.42 -1.10
CA THR A 84 10.59 -3.48 -1.88
C THR A 84 11.71 -4.18 -1.12
N THR A 85 12.45 -5.04 -1.79
CA THR A 85 13.67 -5.64 -1.26
C THR A 85 14.88 -4.81 -1.71
N ALA A 86 15.67 -4.31 -0.76
CA ALA A 86 16.92 -3.62 -1.06
C ALA A 86 18.05 -4.68 -1.16
N SER A 87 18.46 -5.06 -2.37
CA SER A 87 19.62 -5.92 -2.64
C SER A 87 20.42 -5.37 -3.84
N PRO A 88 21.77 -5.35 -3.78
CA PRO A 88 22.60 -4.93 -4.89
C PRO A 88 22.79 -5.98 -5.99
N TYR A 89 22.43 -7.25 -5.76
CA TYR A 89 22.91 -8.37 -6.60
C TYR A 89 21.86 -9.37 -7.09
N GLU A 90 20.59 -9.27 -6.71
CA GLU A 90 19.57 -10.27 -7.07
C GLU A 90 18.36 -9.72 -7.82
N VAL A 91 17.94 -10.47 -8.85
CA VAL A 91 16.64 -10.35 -9.52
C VAL A 91 15.54 -10.77 -8.54
N ARG A 92 14.50 -9.94 -8.47
CA ARG A 92 13.78 -9.58 -7.24
C ARG A 92 12.39 -10.23 -7.13
N ASP A 93 12.21 -11.16 -6.19
CA ASP A 93 10.88 -11.62 -5.77
C ASP A 93 10.26 -10.64 -4.74
N ASN A 94 9.69 -9.50 -5.17
CA ASN A 94 8.96 -8.66 -4.21
C ASN A 94 7.47 -9.01 -4.17
N THR A 95 7.05 -9.19 -2.93
CA THR A 95 5.81 -9.75 -2.39
C THR A 95 4.82 -8.63 -2.08
N HIS A 96 4.29 -7.94 -3.10
CA HIS A 96 3.15 -7.06 -2.85
C HIS A 96 2.05 -7.88 -2.17
N GLN A 97 1.39 -7.29 -1.19
CA GLN A 97 0.43 -8.01 -0.37
C GLN A 97 -0.89 -7.25 -0.31
N VAL A 98 -1.98 -7.99 -0.24
CA VAL A 98 -3.32 -7.47 -0.07
C VAL A 98 -3.92 -8.00 1.22
N LEU A 99 -4.59 -7.11 1.93
CA LEU A 99 -5.39 -7.43 3.09
C LEU A 99 -6.84 -7.07 2.81
N THR A 100 -7.74 -8.04 2.86
CA THR A 100 -9.19 -7.76 2.82
C THR A 100 -9.69 -7.40 4.23
N LEU A 101 -10.36 -6.27 4.35
CA LEU A 101 -11.01 -5.85 5.58
C LEU A 101 -12.44 -6.39 5.58
N GLY A 102 -12.66 -7.46 6.32
CA GLY A 102 -13.97 -8.08 6.49
C GLY A 102 -14.12 -8.73 7.87
N PRO A 103 -15.30 -9.31 8.14
CA PRO A 103 -15.49 -10.19 9.30
C PRO A 103 -14.63 -11.46 9.14
N GLY A 104 -14.04 -11.92 10.24
CA GLY A 104 -13.19 -13.12 10.27
C GLY A 104 -11.69 -12.84 10.36
N LYS A 105 -10.88 -13.88 10.09
CA LYS A 105 -9.41 -13.80 10.17
C LYS A 105 -8.86 -12.94 9.04
N ARG A 106 -8.00 -12.00 9.42
CA ARG A 106 -7.37 -11.01 8.54
C ARG A 106 -5.90 -11.37 8.40
N PHE A 107 -5.50 -11.79 7.20
CA PHE A 107 -4.11 -12.11 6.89
C PHE A 107 -3.71 -11.47 5.58
N TRP A 108 -2.44 -11.09 5.49
CA TRP A 108 -1.86 -10.59 4.27
C TRP A 108 -1.70 -11.73 3.27
N ARG A 109 -2.18 -11.53 2.05
CA ARG A 109 -2.01 -12.47 0.94
C ARG A 109 -1.06 -11.87 -0.09
N PRO A 110 -0.09 -12.64 -0.61
CA PRO A 110 0.75 -12.15 -1.69
C PRO A 110 -0.09 -11.95 -2.96
N VAL A 111 0.29 -10.97 -3.77
CA VAL A 111 -0.23 -10.73 -5.11
C VAL A 111 0.91 -10.69 -6.11
N GLU A 112 0.64 -11.16 -7.33
CA GLU A 112 1.64 -11.24 -8.39
C GLU A 112 2.15 -9.85 -8.77
N ARG A 113 3.48 -9.73 -8.81
CA ARG A 113 4.16 -8.50 -9.20
C ARG A 113 4.23 -8.41 -10.71
N LYS A 114 3.79 -7.29 -11.27
CA LYS A 114 3.90 -7.01 -12.72
C LYS A 114 4.95 -5.95 -13.10
N PHE A 115 5.68 -5.40 -12.13
CA PHE A 115 6.52 -4.23 -12.37
C PHE A 115 7.53 -3.94 -11.25
N HIS A 116 8.62 -3.25 -11.62
CA HIS A 116 9.59 -2.68 -10.70
C HIS A 116 9.45 -1.16 -10.66
N PHE A 117 9.62 -0.58 -9.47
CA PHE A 117 9.90 0.86 -9.34
C PHE A 117 11.42 1.03 -9.24
N GLU A 118 11.96 1.96 -10.02
CA GLU A 118 13.33 2.43 -9.88
C GLU A 118 13.38 3.45 -8.74
N GLU A 119 13.54 2.92 -7.52
CA GLU A 119 13.96 3.66 -6.31
C GLU A 119 13.03 4.74 -5.72
N ASN A 120 12.91 4.71 -4.38
CA ASN A 120 12.59 5.83 -3.48
C ASN A 120 11.38 6.75 -3.75
N TYR A 121 10.38 6.33 -4.52
CA TYR A 121 9.16 7.13 -4.61
C TYR A 121 8.30 6.95 -3.37
N ILE A 122 8.24 8.00 -2.54
CA ILE A 122 7.06 8.30 -1.73
C ILE A 122 5.96 8.54 -2.76
N ILE A 123 5.21 7.50 -3.10
CA ILE A 123 4.12 7.64 -4.05
C ILE A 123 3.01 8.38 -3.30
N SER A 124 2.94 9.68 -3.58
CA SER A 124 1.95 10.61 -3.09
C SER A 124 0.79 10.70 -4.08
N ASN A 125 -0.36 11.18 -3.61
CA ASN A 125 -1.57 11.42 -4.43
C ASN A 125 -2.29 10.15 -4.89
N GLU A 126 -2.46 9.18 -4.00
CA GLU A 126 -3.35 8.06 -4.26
C GLU A 126 -4.82 8.47 -4.27
N ILE A 127 -5.61 7.82 -5.11
CA ILE A 127 -7.07 7.97 -5.13
C ILE A 127 -7.73 6.64 -5.52
N CYS A 128 -8.86 6.31 -4.86
CA CYS A 128 -9.67 5.16 -5.20
C CYS A 128 -10.94 5.61 -5.92
N ILE A 129 -11.10 5.26 -7.20
CA ILE A 129 -12.28 5.63 -8.01
C ILE A 129 -12.86 4.36 -8.63
N ASN A 130 -14.15 4.12 -8.44
CA ASN A 130 -14.90 3.01 -9.06
C ASN A 130 -14.22 1.63 -8.94
N GLY A 131 -13.65 1.32 -7.77
CA GLY A 131 -12.99 0.04 -7.54
C GLY A 131 -11.57 -0.07 -8.07
N VAL A 132 -10.96 1.03 -8.51
CA VAL A 132 -9.58 1.08 -8.97
C VAL A 132 -8.79 2.08 -8.14
N LEU A 133 -7.67 1.62 -7.58
CA LEU A 133 -6.67 2.46 -6.93
C LEU A 133 -5.70 3.01 -7.97
N TYR A 134 -5.57 4.32 -7.99
CA TYR A 134 -4.62 5.06 -8.82
C TYR A 134 -3.59 5.70 -7.90
N PHE A 135 -2.32 5.46 -8.18
CA PHE A 135 -1.19 6.08 -7.47
C PHE A 135 0.02 6.05 -8.39
N GLY A 136 0.88 7.05 -8.30
CA GLY A 136 2.07 7.11 -9.15
C GLY A 136 2.71 8.47 -9.12
N ASP A 137 3.51 8.75 -10.13
CA ASP A 137 4.18 10.03 -10.30
C ASP A 137 3.91 10.61 -11.70
N SER A 138 4.66 11.67 -12.04
CA SER A 138 4.56 12.36 -13.32
C SER A 138 4.94 11.53 -14.56
N SER A 139 5.52 10.35 -14.40
CA SER A 139 5.98 9.47 -15.47
C SER A 139 5.10 8.23 -15.67
N LYS A 140 4.50 7.72 -14.59
CA LYS A 140 3.73 6.49 -14.60
C LYS A 140 2.69 6.47 -13.50
N ILE A 141 1.44 6.18 -13.90
CA ILE A 141 0.34 5.93 -12.98
C ILE A 141 0.12 4.42 -12.89
N VAL A 142 0.18 3.89 -11.68
CA VAL A 142 -0.19 2.51 -11.37
C VAL A 142 -1.69 2.46 -11.11
N CYS A 143 -2.34 1.50 -11.73
CA CYS A 143 -3.76 1.22 -11.55
C CYS A 143 -3.89 -0.17 -10.94
N PHE A 144 -4.53 -0.28 -9.78
CA PHE A 144 -4.79 -1.54 -9.12
C PHE A 144 -6.30 -1.75 -8.99
N ASN A 145 -6.84 -2.73 -9.71
CA ASN A 145 -8.24 -3.12 -9.57
C ASN A 145 -8.42 -3.85 -8.23
N VAL A 146 -9.21 -3.27 -7.32
CA VAL A 146 -9.38 -3.76 -5.95
C VAL A 146 -10.11 -5.10 -5.93
N GLY A 147 -11.11 -5.27 -6.80
CA GLY A 147 -11.90 -6.50 -6.88
C GLY A 147 -11.06 -7.67 -7.37
N SER A 148 -10.46 -7.52 -8.56
CA SER A 148 -9.67 -8.58 -9.20
C SER A 148 -8.24 -8.72 -8.68
N GLU A 149 -7.76 -7.77 -7.88
CA GLU A 149 -6.39 -7.70 -7.35
C GLU A 149 -5.31 -7.69 -8.46
N LYS A 150 -5.59 -6.98 -9.57
CA LYS A 150 -4.71 -6.94 -10.75
C LYS A 150 -4.16 -5.55 -10.99
N PHE A 151 -2.87 -5.50 -11.33
CA PHE A 151 -2.18 -4.29 -11.75
C PHE A 151 -2.34 -4.04 -13.26
N SER A 152 -2.42 -2.76 -13.60
CA SER A 152 -2.30 -2.17 -14.93
C SER A 152 -1.62 -0.80 -14.82
N PHE A 153 -1.26 -0.18 -15.94
CA PHE A 153 -0.45 1.03 -15.94
C PHE A 153 -0.90 2.01 -17.01
N ILE A 154 -0.79 3.29 -16.69
CA ILE A 154 -0.94 4.39 -17.65
C ILE A 154 0.41 5.12 -17.70
N ASN A 155 1.01 5.18 -18.88
CA ASN A 155 2.22 5.96 -19.11
C ASN A 155 1.82 7.39 -19.42
N THR A 156 2.40 8.35 -18.71
CA THR A 156 2.21 9.77 -18.99
C THR A 156 3.32 10.21 -19.93
N ASN A 157 3.06 10.15 -21.25
CA ASN A 157 3.99 10.69 -22.24
C ASN A 157 4.23 12.18 -21.92
N ARG A 158 5.49 12.59 -21.74
CA ARG A 158 5.92 13.98 -21.57
C ARG A 158 5.70 14.84 -22.83
N GLU A 159 4.82 14.48 -23.75
CA GLU A 159 4.52 15.25 -24.97
C GLU A 159 3.35 16.23 -24.82
N MET A 160 2.93 16.55 -23.59
CA MET A 160 2.05 17.70 -23.33
C MET A 160 2.77 18.83 -22.59
N ARG A 161 3.90 19.29 -23.16
CA ARG A 161 4.49 20.62 -22.95
C ARG A 161 5.08 21.01 -24.31
N ARG A 162 4.61 22.00 -25.07
CA ARG A 162 4.16 23.36 -24.71
C ARG A 162 3.23 23.88 -25.83
N CYS A 163 2.09 24.48 -25.48
CA CYS A 163 1.54 25.60 -26.25
C CYS A 163 2.21 26.88 -25.71
#